data_AF-A0A1V3X008-F1
#
_entry.id   AF-A0A1V3X008-F1
#
_cell.length_a   1.000
_cell.length_b   1.000
_cell.length_c   1.000
_cell.angle_alpha   90.00
_cell.angle_beta   90.00
_cell.angle_gamma   90.00
#
_symmetry.space_group_name_H-M   'P 1'
#
loop_
_entity.id
_entity.type
_entity.pdbx_description
1 polymer ?
#
loop_
_entity_poly.entity_id
_entity_poly.type
_entity_poly.pdbx_seq_one_letter_code
_entity_poly.pdbx_strand_id
1 'polypeptide(L)'
;MGSGGVVDRQTVTAIFDALDAAADRLVGLDFDALTTPEWLVLLGRCEKVRRRLPVAEHQLINNLARQASAEELGGKLSHAIADWALTSRTEASRRSNAAADLGRGAR
;
A
#
# COMPACT_ATOMS: atom_id res chain seq x y z
N MET A 1 -1.51 -6.37 30.19
CA MET A 1 -1.41 -7.51 29.25
C MET A 1 -2.16 -7.11 28.00
N GLY A 2 -1.46 -6.61 26.99
CA GLY A 2 -2.10 -6.16 25.75
C GLY A 2 -2.47 -7.38 24.92
N SER A 3 -3.77 -7.67 24.79
CA SER A 3 -4.23 -8.51 23.69
C SER A 3 -3.93 -7.72 22.42
N GLY A 4 -2.80 -8.04 21.76
CA GLY A 4 -2.62 -7.69 20.37
C GLY A 4 -3.81 -8.27 19.63
N GLY A 5 -4.81 -7.44 19.37
CA GLY A 5 -6.09 -7.88 18.82
C GLY A 5 -5.80 -8.63 17.54
N VAL A 6 -6.21 -9.89 17.49
CA VAL A 6 -6.22 -10.65 16.25
C VAL A 6 -6.97 -9.79 15.26
N VAL A 7 -6.27 -9.29 14.25
CA VAL A 7 -6.88 -8.51 13.20
C VAL A 7 -7.85 -9.46 12.49
N ASP A 8 -9.14 -9.18 12.61
CA ASP A 8 -10.17 -9.97 11.95
C ASP A 8 -9.96 -9.89 10.43
N ARG A 9 -9.79 -11.05 9.79
CA ARG A 9 -9.53 -11.14 8.35
C ARG A 9 -10.68 -10.53 7.55
N GLN A 10 -11.92 -10.70 8.01
CA GLN A 10 -13.08 -10.11 7.34
C GLN A 10 -13.00 -8.59 7.39
N THR A 11 -12.66 -8.02 8.54
CA THR A 11 -12.42 -6.58 8.69
C THR A 11 -11.31 -6.07 7.77
N VAL A 12 -10.18 -6.78 7.63
CA VAL A 12 -9.10 -6.38 6.72
C VAL A 12 -9.56 -6.37 5.28
N THR A 13 -10.17 -7.48 4.83
CA THR A 13 -10.69 -7.59 3.46
C THR A 13 -11.71 -6.50 3.18
N ALA A 14 -12.67 -6.26 4.08
CA ALA A 14 -13.67 -5.21 3.92
C ALA A 14 -13.07 -3.79 3.81
N ILE A 15 -11.96 -3.51 4.52
CA ILE A 15 -11.26 -2.22 4.42
C ILE A 15 -10.60 -2.06 3.05
N PHE A 16 -9.95 -3.12 2.53
CA PHE A 16 -9.36 -3.09 1.19
C PHE A 16 -10.43 -3.00 0.10
N ASP A 17 -11.53 -3.77 0.21
CA ASP A 17 -12.66 -3.69 -0.71
C ASP A 17 -13.26 -2.27 -0.74
N ALA A 18 -13.38 -1.63 0.43
CA ALA A 18 -13.87 -0.25 0.52
C ALA A 18 -12.90 0.77 -0.11
N LEU A 19 -11.58 0.52 0.00
CA LEU A 19 -10.55 1.34 -0.64
C LEU A 19 -10.63 1.21 -2.17
N ASP A 20 -10.71 -0.01 -2.69
CA ASP A 20 -10.82 -0.29 -4.11
C ASP A 20 -12.10 0.32 -4.69
N ALA A 21 -13.25 0.10 -4.04
CA ALA A 21 -14.52 0.69 -4.46
C ALA A 21 -14.50 2.24 -4.42
N ALA A 22 -13.74 2.85 -3.51
CA ALA A 22 -13.58 4.30 -3.48
C ALA A 22 -12.67 4.81 -4.61
N ALA A 23 -11.62 4.05 -4.95
CA ALA A 23 -10.75 4.34 -6.08
C ALA A 23 -11.50 4.25 -7.42
N ASP A 24 -12.31 3.20 -7.61
CA ASP A 24 -13.13 3.01 -8.81
C ASP A 24 -14.10 4.18 -9.01
N ARG A 25 -14.80 4.57 -7.93
CA ARG A 25 -15.68 5.75 -7.97
C ARG A 25 -14.94 7.04 -8.31
N LEU A 26 -13.73 7.21 -7.79
CA LEU A 26 -12.90 8.39 -8.06
C LEU A 26 -12.47 8.45 -9.53
N VAL A 27 -12.08 7.31 -10.13
CA VAL A 27 -11.69 7.21 -11.55
C VAL A 27 -12.88 7.46 -12.48
N GLY A 28 -14.11 7.17 -12.02
CA GLY A 28 -15.34 7.45 -12.77
C GLY A 28 -15.86 8.89 -12.68
N LEU A 29 -15.18 9.81 -11.99
CA LEU A 29 -15.60 11.22 -11.89
C LEU A 29 -15.19 12.02 -13.13
N ASP A 30 -16.07 12.93 -13.53
CA ASP A 30 -15.77 14.02 -14.46
C ASP A 30 -15.39 15.28 -13.66
N PHE A 31 -14.30 15.93 -14.07
CA PHE A 31 -13.76 17.13 -13.43
C PHE A 31 -13.81 18.37 -14.34
N ASP A 32 -14.43 18.29 -15.51
CA ASP A 32 -14.42 19.34 -16.55
C ASP A 32 -15.10 20.64 -16.09
N ALA A 33 -16.06 20.55 -15.18
CA ALA A 33 -16.79 21.70 -14.64
C ALA A 33 -16.04 22.45 -13.53
N LEU A 34 -14.86 21.98 -13.09
CA LEU A 34 -14.12 22.59 -11.99
C LEU A 34 -13.20 23.72 -12.44
N THR A 35 -12.85 24.56 -11.46
CA THR A 35 -11.89 25.65 -11.62
C THR A 35 -10.48 25.20 -11.23
N THR A 36 -9.46 25.97 -11.66
CA THR A 36 -8.05 25.69 -11.31
C THR A 36 -7.79 25.53 -9.81
N PRO A 37 -8.30 26.40 -8.91
CA PRO A 37 -8.12 26.19 -7.48
C PRO A 37 -8.74 24.90 -6.95
N GLU A 38 -9.90 24.49 -7.48
CA GLU A 38 -10.58 23.26 -7.09
C GLU A 38 -9.79 22.03 -7.52
N TRP A 39 -9.24 22.01 -8.74
CA TRP A 39 -8.33 20.95 -9.18
C TRP A 39 -7.10 20.82 -8.27
N LEU A 40 -6.49 21.94 -7.87
CA LEU A 40 -5.32 21.92 -6.98
C LEU A 40 -5.66 21.35 -5.59
N VAL A 41 -6.84 21.70 -5.04
CA VAL A 41 -7.31 21.13 -3.78
C VAL A 41 -7.51 19.61 -3.91
N LEU A 42 -8.12 19.14 -4.99
CA LEU A 42 -8.33 17.71 -5.24
C LEU A 42 -7.01 16.97 -5.43
N LEU A 43 -6.03 17.53 -6.16
CA LEU A 43 -4.69 16.97 -6.27
C LEU A 43 -4.00 16.83 -4.91
N GLY A 44 -4.15 17.83 -4.03
CA GLY A 44 -3.65 17.75 -2.65
C GLY A 44 -4.30 16.62 -1.84
N ARG A 45 -5.60 16.35 -2.05
CA ARG A 45 -6.29 15.21 -1.42
C ARG A 45 -5.77 13.87 -1.94
N CYS A 46 -5.58 13.74 -3.24
CA CYS A 46 -4.98 12.55 -3.85
C CYS A 46 -3.57 12.29 -3.29
N GLU A 47 -2.77 13.35 -3.16
CA GLU A 47 -1.42 13.25 -2.60
C GLU A 47 -1.42 12.83 -1.13
N LYS A 48 -2.36 13.33 -0.33
CA LYS A 48 -2.53 12.90 1.06
C LYS A 48 -2.82 11.40 1.17
N VAL A 49 -3.60 10.84 0.25
CA VAL A 49 -3.86 9.39 0.20
C VAL A 49 -2.61 8.64 -0.25
N ARG A 50 -1.95 9.07 -1.35
CA ARG A 50 -0.71 8.46 -1.85
C ARG A 50 0.39 8.37 -0.80
N ARG A 51 0.53 9.36 0.07
CA ARG A 51 1.53 9.35 1.17
C ARG A 51 1.20 8.39 2.31
N ARG A 52 -0.07 8.06 2.51
CA ARG A 52 -0.52 7.15 3.59
C ARG A 52 -0.47 5.69 3.18
N LEU A 53 -0.65 5.37 1.90
CA LEU A 53 -0.62 4.00 1.39
C LEU A 53 0.70 3.27 1.69
N PRO A 54 1.90 3.85 1.47
CA PRO A 54 3.15 3.20 1.83
C PRO A 54 3.24 2.78 3.29
N VAL A 55 2.69 3.58 4.22
CA VAL A 55 2.71 3.24 5.66
C VAL A 55 1.92 1.96 5.94
N ALA A 56 0.79 1.74 5.26
CA ALA A 56 0.03 0.49 5.35
C ALA A 56 0.78 -0.67 4.68
N GLU A 57 1.37 -0.44 3.51
CA GLU A 57 2.15 -1.45 2.76
C GLU A 57 3.38 -1.94 3.52
N HIS A 58 4.07 -1.06 4.25
CA HIS A 58 5.32 -1.40 4.94
C HIS A 58 5.16 -2.55 5.93
N GLN A 59 4.03 -2.64 6.65
CA GLN A 59 3.78 -3.76 7.55
C GLN A 59 3.62 -5.09 6.81
N LEU A 60 2.91 -5.08 5.66
CA LEU A 60 2.74 -6.26 4.82
C LEU A 60 4.08 -6.73 4.26
N ILE A 61 4.87 -5.80 3.71
CA ILE A 61 6.20 -6.08 3.15
C ILE A 61 7.14 -6.62 4.23
N ASN A 62 7.17 -6.02 5.42
CA ASN A 62 8.00 -6.50 6.53
C ASN A 62 7.55 -7.87 7.03
N ASN A 63 6.24 -8.17 7.01
CA ASN A 63 5.73 -9.49 7.35
C ASN A 63 6.14 -10.54 6.30
N LEU A 64 6.08 -10.23 5.01
CA LEU A 64 6.58 -11.11 3.94
C LEU A 64 8.09 -11.33 4.09
N ALA A 65 8.87 -10.27 4.31
CA ALA A 65 10.32 -10.35 4.48
C ALA A 65 10.74 -11.23 5.68
N ARG A 66 9.93 -11.25 6.74
CA ARG A 66 10.23 -11.99 7.99
C ARG A 66 9.71 -13.42 7.97
N GLN A 67 8.59 -13.68 7.30
CA GLN A 67 7.85 -14.94 7.46
C GLN A 67 7.82 -15.78 6.20
N ALA A 68 7.86 -15.18 5.01
CA ALA A 68 7.78 -15.93 3.76
C ALA A 68 9.16 -16.47 3.36
N SER A 69 9.20 -17.75 2.99
CA SER A 69 10.37 -18.38 2.41
C SER A 69 10.58 -17.96 0.95
N ALA A 70 11.81 -18.11 0.44
CA ALA A 70 12.10 -17.87 -0.97
C ALA A 70 11.31 -18.82 -1.89
N GLU A 71 10.96 -20.02 -1.43
CA GLU A 71 10.15 -20.99 -2.16
C GLU A 71 8.70 -20.50 -2.30
N GLU A 72 8.06 -20.07 -1.21
CA GLU A 72 6.70 -19.49 -1.23
C GLU A 72 6.62 -18.23 -2.10
N LEU A 73 7.68 -17.43 -2.12
CA LEU A 73 7.76 -16.21 -2.92
C LEU A 73 8.15 -16.46 -4.39
N GLY A 74 8.58 -17.68 -4.75
CA GLY A 74 9.13 -17.97 -6.08
C GLY A 74 10.45 -17.24 -6.38
N GLY A 75 11.20 -16.83 -5.36
CA GLY A 75 12.48 -16.14 -5.49
C GLY A 75 12.67 -14.97 -4.51
N LYS A 76 13.22 -13.86 -5.00
CA LYS A 76 13.47 -12.67 -4.18
C LYS A 76 12.15 -11.95 -3.86
N LEU A 77 12.02 -11.42 -2.65
CA LEU A 77 10.86 -10.62 -2.22
C LEU A 77 10.49 -9.49 -3.19
N SER A 78 11.48 -8.72 -3.67
CA SER A 78 11.21 -7.63 -4.61
C SER A 78 10.72 -8.12 -5.99
N HIS A 79 11.07 -9.34 -6.39
CA HIS A 79 10.54 -9.94 -7.62
C HIS A 79 9.10 -10.38 -7.40
N ALA A 80 8.82 -11.07 -6.29
CA ALA A 80 7.46 -11.45 -5.92
C ALA A 80 6.53 -10.23 -5.83
N ILE A 81 6.97 -9.14 -5.18
CA ILE A 81 6.20 -7.89 -5.12
C ILE A 81 5.99 -7.30 -6.50
N ALA A 82 7.01 -7.27 -7.36
CA ALA A 82 6.89 -6.76 -8.73
C ALA A 82 5.84 -7.53 -9.53
N ASP A 83 5.89 -8.86 -9.46
CA ASP A 83 5.02 -9.76 -10.22
C ASP A 83 3.57 -9.70 -9.70
N TRP A 84 3.35 -9.78 -8.37
CA TRP A 84 2.01 -9.74 -7.78
C TRP A 84 1.35 -8.36 -7.83
N ALA A 85 2.11 -7.29 -7.66
CA ALA A 85 1.58 -5.92 -7.69
C ALA A 85 1.60 -5.30 -9.09
N LEU A 86 1.99 -6.06 -10.12
CA LEU A 86 2.10 -5.62 -11.51
C LEU A 86 2.91 -4.32 -11.65
N THR A 87 4.04 -4.23 -10.95
CA THR A 87 4.90 -3.04 -10.91
C THR A 87 6.31 -3.35 -11.37
N SER A 88 7.11 -2.31 -11.59
CA SER A 88 8.52 -2.49 -11.96
C SER A 88 9.35 -3.05 -10.81
N ARG A 89 10.41 -3.80 -11.13
CA ARG A 89 11.38 -4.30 -10.15
C ARG A 89 12.07 -3.16 -9.37
N THR A 90 12.31 -2.03 -10.04
CA THR A 90 12.88 -0.83 -9.41
C THR A 90 11.95 -0.28 -8.33
N GLU A 91 10.67 -0.15 -8.64
CA GLU A 91 9.66 0.33 -7.69
C GLU A 91 9.44 -0.66 -6.54
N ALA A 92 9.34 -1.96 -6.84
CA ALA A 92 9.25 -2.99 -5.82
C ALA A 92 10.46 -2.98 -4.87
N SER A 93 11.68 -2.80 -5.40
CA SER A 93 12.89 -2.68 -4.58
C SER A 93 12.89 -1.42 -3.72
N ARG A 94 12.42 -0.28 -4.26
CA ARG A 94 12.25 0.96 -3.51
C ARG A 94 11.31 0.77 -2.32
N ARG A 95 10.16 0.11 -2.54
CA ARG A 95 9.18 -0.20 -1.49
C ARG A 95 9.74 -1.16 -0.43
N SER A 96 10.45 -2.21 -0.84
CA SER A 96 11.13 -3.13 0.08
C SER A 96 12.16 -2.41 0.95
N ASN A 97 12.97 -1.53 0.37
CA ASN A 97 13.97 -0.76 1.11
C ASN A 97 13.32 0.23 2.07
N ALA A 98 12.30 0.97 1.63
CA ALA A 98 11.54 1.90 2.46
C ALA A 98 10.89 1.21 3.67
N ALA A 99 10.32 0.01 3.48
CA ALA A 99 9.76 -0.79 4.56
C ALA A 99 10.83 -1.24 5.56
N ALA A 100 12.01 -1.65 5.07
CA ALA A 100 13.13 -2.10 5.88
C ALA A 100 13.75 -0.96 6.72
N ASP A 101 13.80 0.27 6.20
CA ASP A 101 14.29 1.44 6.93
C ASP A 101 13.44 1.73 8.18
N LEU A 102 12.12 1.55 8.10
CA LEU A 102 11.22 1.76 9.24
C LEU A 102 11.27 0.60 10.26
N GLY A 103 11.52 -0.63 9.80
CA GLY A 103 11.71 -1.79 10.69
C GLY A 103 12.99 -1.70 11.55
N ARG A 104 13.97 -0.89 11.14
CA ARG A 104 15.21 -0.64 11.89
C ARG A 104 15.08 0.43 12.98
N GLY A 105 14.06 1.30 12.91
CA GLY A 105 13.84 2.41 13.85
C GLY A 105 12.89 2.10 15.02
N ALA A 106 12.28 0.92 15.05
CA ALA A 106 11.35 0.50 16.10
C ALA A 106 12.01 -0.46 17.13
N ARG A 107 13.17 -0.06 17.66
CA ARG A 107 13.78 -0.71 18.84
C ARG A 107 13.56 0.15 20.08
#